data_AF-A0A2E5X7B0-F1
#
_entry.id   AF-A0A2E5X7B0-F1
#
_cell.length_a   1.000
_cell.length_b   1.000
_cell.length_c   1.000
_cell.angle_alpha   90.00
_cell.angle_beta   90.00
_cell.angle_gamma   90.00
#
_symmetry.space_group_name_H-M   'P 1'
#
loop_
_entity.id
_entity.type
_entity.pdbx_description
1 polymer ?
#
loop_
_entity_poly.entity_id
_entity_poly.type
_entity_poly.pdbx_seq_one_letter_code
_entity_poly.pdbx_strand_id
1 'polypeptide(L)'
;MAKHHGWRLCDEEGCDIRCTPMNFVDVESKRYCLSCWVKKNNPSHPELEQIEEKVKAEVEVWRCQKYTRDENGLPDGPKSVRSQGNRVHNP
;
A
#
# COMPACT_ATOMS: atom_id res chain seq x y z
N MET A 1 -8.70 -9.93 -11.67
CA MET A 1 -8.36 -8.61 -11.11
C MET A 1 -6.86 -8.56 -10.87
N ALA A 2 -6.15 -7.55 -11.38
CA ALA A 2 -4.70 -7.47 -11.23
C ALA A 2 -4.31 -7.34 -9.74
N LYS A 3 -3.51 -8.29 -9.21
CA LYS A 3 -3.13 -8.39 -7.78
C LYS A 3 -2.22 -7.24 -7.29
N HIS A 4 -1.89 -6.30 -8.17
CA HIS A 4 -0.96 -5.20 -7.91
C HIS A 4 -1.62 -3.88 -8.28
N HIS A 5 -2.48 -3.36 -7.39
CA HIS A 5 -2.83 -1.95 -7.44
C HIS A 5 -1.60 -1.16 -6.95
N GLY A 6 -0.73 -0.81 -7.88
CA GLY A 6 0.46 -0.02 -7.60
C GLY A 6 0.08 1.34 -7.00
N TRP A 7 0.91 1.81 -6.07
CA TRP A 7 0.88 3.19 -5.59
C TRP A 7 0.85 4.14 -6.77
N ARG A 8 -0.07 5.10 -6.75
CA ARG A 8 -0.13 6.14 -7.79
C ARG A 8 0.34 7.47 -7.20
N LEU A 9 0.75 8.37 -8.07
CA LEU A 9 1.20 9.72 -7.70
C LEU A 9 0.09 10.72 -7.96
N CYS A 10 0.11 11.79 -7.16
CA CYS A 10 -0.71 12.97 -7.35
C CYS A 10 -0.03 13.89 -8.37
N ASP A 11 -0.80 14.52 -9.24
CA ASP A 11 -0.31 15.52 -10.21
C ASP A 11 -0.19 16.94 -9.62
N GLU A 12 -0.56 17.15 -8.35
CA GLU A 12 -0.43 18.45 -7.70
C GLU A 12 1.03 18.71 -7.28
N GLU A 13 1.56 19.88 -7.65
CA GLU A 13 2.92 20.29 -7.31
C GLU A 13 3.10 20.40 -5.78
N GLY A 14 4.10 19.68 -5.25
CA GLY A 14 4.38 19.62 -3.81
C GLY A 14 3.69 18.49 -3.04
N CYS A 15 2.95 17.61 -3.72
CA CYS A 15 2.38 16.41 -3.11
C CYS A 15 3.28 15.18 -3.29
N ASP A 16 4.10 14.87 -2.28
CA ASP A 16 4.96 13.67 -2.25
C ASP A 16 4.27 12.43 -1.63
N ILE A 17 2.97 12.50 -1.41
CA ILE A 17 2.20 11.40 -0.82
C ILE A 17 1.85 10.39 -1.91
N ARG A 18 2.41 9.19 -1.80
CA ARG A 18 1.93 8.02 -2.56
C ARG A 18 0.59 7.58 -1.98
N CYS A 19 -0.51 8.11 -2.49
CA CYS A 19 -1.85 7.81 -1.98
C CYS A 19 -2.31 6.38 -2.35
N THR A 20 -3.21 5.82 -1.53
CA THR A 20 -3.84 4.52 -1.81
C THR A 20 -4.79 4.64 -3.01
N PRO A 21 -5.04 3.55 -3.76
CA PRO A 21 -5.89 3.59 -4.97
C PRO A 21 -7.29 4.15 -4.76
N MET A 22 -7.82 4.08 -3.54
CA MET A 22 -9.16 4.58 -3.17
C MET A 22 -9.20 6.07 -2.82
N ASN A 23 -8.04 6.72 -2.67
CA ASN A 23 -7.93 8.13 -2.26
C ASN A 23 -7.58 9.08 -3.42
N PHE A 24 -8.09 8.77 -4.62
CA PHE A 24 -7.85 9.57 -5.81
C PHE A 24 -9.13 10.07 -6.44
N VAL A 25 -9.03 11.25 -7.06
CA VAL A 25 -10.02 11.81 -7.97
C VAL A 25 -9.31 12.12 -9.28
N ASP A 26 -9.86 11.59 -10.37
CA ASP A 26 -9.38 11.89 -11.72
C ASP A 26 -10.25 13.01 -12.31
N VAL A 27 -9.62 14.14 -12.65
CA VAL A 27 -10.29 15.31 -13.22
C VAL A 27 -9.46 15.80 -14.42
N GLU A 28 -10.10 15.96 -15.57
CA GLU A 28 -9.45 16.45 -16.80
C GLU A 28 -8.18 15.66 -17.19
N SER A 29 -8.21 14.34 -17.04
CA SER A 29 -7.07 13.44 -17.28
C SER A 29 -5.89 13.62 -16.32
N LYS A 30 -6.04 14.46 -15.29
CA LYS A 30 -5.09 14.60 -14.18
C LYS A 30 -5.61 13.88 -12.95
N ARG A 31 -4.71 13.29 -12.17
CA ARG A 31 -5.04 12.54 -10.96
C ARG A 31 -4.60 13.31 -9.72
N TYR A 32 -5.54 13.55 -8.81
CA TYR A 32 -5.27 14.25 -7.56
C TYR A 32 -5.60 13.35 -6.37
N CYS A 33 -4.79 13.40 -5.30
CA CYS A 33 -5.24 12.87 -4.02
C CYS A 33 -6.46 13.66 -3.54
N LEU A 34 -7.38 13.01 -2.82
CA LEU A 34 -8.58 13.66 -2.28
C LEU A 34 -8.26 14.94 -1.49
N SER A 35 -7.23 14.90 -0.64
CA SER A 35 -6.78 16.08 0.12
C SER A 35 -6.35 17.23 -0.78
N CYS A 36 -5.50 16.99 -1.77
CA CYS A 36 -5.04 18.00 -2.73
C CYS A 36 -6.20 18.58 -3.54
N TRP A 37 -7.12 17.72 -3.98
CA TRP A 37 -8.29 18.16 -4.74
C TRP A 37 -9.21 19.05 -3.91
N VAL A 38 -9.49 18.67 -2.66
CA VAL A 38 -10.32 19.47 -1.75
C VAL A 38 -9.63 20.79 -1.43
N LYS A 39 -8.32 20.78 -1.15
CA LYS A 39 -7.54 22.00 -0.89
C LYS A 39 -7.56 22.99 -2.05
N LYS A 40 -7.51 22.48 -3.28
CA LYS A 40 -7.52 23.29 -4.50
C LYS A 40 -8.88 23.95 -4.76
N ASN A 41 -9.98 23.23 -4.54
CA ASN A 41 -11.33 23.70 -4.87
C ASN A 41 -12.06 24.36 -3.69
N ASN A 42 -11.73 23.95 -2.46
CA ASN A 42 -12.32 24.47 -1.24
C ASN A 42 -11.25 24.54 -0.12
N PRO A 43 -10.34 25.52 -0.17
CA PRO A 43 -9.27 25.65 0.82
C PRO A 43 -9.78 25.90 2.24
N SER A 44 -11.00 26.43 2.39
CA SER A 44 -11.64 26.70 3.69
C SER A 44 -12.55 25.55 4.15
N HIS A 45 -12.40 24.35 3.57
CA HIS A 45 -13.20 23.20 3.99
C HIS A 45 -12.96 22.90 5.48
N PRO A 46 -14.00 22.85 6.32
CA PRO A 46 -13.84 22.71 7.77
C PRO A 46 -13.17 21.39 8.19
N GLU A 47 -13.24 20.37 7.33
CA GLU A 47 -12.64 19.04 7.59
C GLU A 47 -11.34 18.79 6.81
N LEU A 48 -10.71 19.83 6.24
CA LEU A 48 -9.53 19.66 5.39
C LEU A 48 -8.38 18.91 6.10
N GLU A 49 -8.09 19.29 7.34
CA GLU A 49 -7.06 18.64 8.16
C GLU A 49 -7.40 17.16 8.43
N GLN A 50 -8.67 16.85 8.71
CA GLN A 50 -9.11 15.48 8.95
C GLN A 50 -8.98 14.61 7.69
N ILE A 51 -9.25 15.18 6.51
CA ILE A 51 -9.05 14.49 5.23
C ILE A 51 -7.57 14.22 4.99
N GLU A 52 -6.69 15.19 5.27
CA GLU A 52 -5.25 15.02 5.16
C GLU A 52 -4.71 13.92 6.09
N GLU A 53 -5.17 13.88 7.35
CA GLU A 53 -4.78 12.85 8.32
C GLU A 53 -5.27 11.46 7.90
N LYS A 54 -6.53 11.32 7.46
CA LYS A 54 -7.09 10.05 6.99
C LYS A 54 -6.28 9.49 5.83
N VAL A 55 -5.96 10.32 4.82
CA VAL A 55 -5.16 9.90 3.67
C VAL A 55 -3.77 9.44 4.11
N LYS A 56 -3.12 10.13 5.04
CA LYS A 56 -1.80 9.72 5.57
C LYS A 56 -1.87 8.40 6.36
N ALA A 57 -2.87 8.25 7.23
CA ALA A 57 -3.03 7.04 8.05
C ALA A 57 -3.31 5.80 7.19
N GLU A 58 -4.15 5.91 6.17
CA GLU A 58 -4.41 4.82 5.24
C GLU A 58 -3.17 4.42 4.45
N VAL A 59 -2.35 5.39 4.03
CA VAL A 59 -1.06 5.11 3.37
C VAL A 59 -0.13 4.32 4.29
N GLU A 60 -0.07 4.66 5.57
CA GLU A 60 0.74 3.94 6.55
C GLU A 60 0.28 2.48 6.73
N VAL A 61 -1.02 2.29 6.94
CA VAL A 61 -1.61 0.93 7.09
C VAL A 61 -1.39 0.10 5.83
N TRP A 62 -1.61 0.68 4.65
CA TRP A 62 -1.49 -0.02 3.37
C TRP A 62 -0.03 -0.38 3.03
N ARG A 63 0.95 0.44 3.46
CA ARG A 63 2.38 0.09 3.40
C ARG A 63 2.68 -1.17 4.22
N CYS A 64 2.09 -1.28 5.41
CA CYS A 64 2.28 -2.42 6.31
C CYS A 64 1.59 -3.70 5.82
N GLN A 65 0.37 -3.61 5.26
CA GLN A 65 -0.34 -4.78 4.72
C GLN A 65 0.40 -5.47 3.57
N LYS A 66 1.17 -4.73 2.76
CA LYS A 66 2.02 -5.34 1.73
C LYS A 66 3.25 -6.06 2.29
N TYR A 67 3.63 -5.79 3.54
CA TYR A 67 4.85 -6.28 4.18
C TYR A 67 4.62 -7.44 5.17
N THR A 68 3.40 -7.94 5.33
CA THR A 68 3.14 -9.10 6.20
C THR A 68 3.78 -10.36 5.59
N ARG A 69 4.91 -10.75 6.19
CA ARG A 69 5.67 -11.95 5.82
C ARG A 69 4.86 -13.24 6.02
N ASP A 70 3.79 -13.17 6.82
CA ASP A 70 2.91 -14.31 7.11
C ASP A 70 1.93 -14.64 5.97
N GLU A 71 1.52 -13.68 5.13
CA GLU A 71 0.62 -13.96 4.00
C GLU A 71 1.37 -14.46 2.74
N ASN A 72 2.68 -14.19 2.67
CA ASN A 72 3.58 -14.69 1.62
C ASN A 72 4.75 -15.46 2.22
N GLY A 73 4.48 -16.37 3.16
CA GLY A 73 5.45 -17.41 3.48
C GLY A 73 5.87 -18.02 2.14
N LEU A 74 7.17 -17.99 1.80
CA LEU A 74 7.64 -18.67 0.60
C LEU A 74 7.05 -20.08 0.66
N PRO A 75 6.39 -20.56 -0.41
CA PRO A 75 5.84 -21.91 -0.40
C PRO A 75 6.95 -22.84 0.07
N ASP A 76 6.64 -23.76 0.99
CA ASP A 76 7.61 -24.73 1.48
C ASP A 76 8.30 -25.33 0.26
N GLY A 77 9.58 -24.99 0.10
CA GLY A 77 10.39 -25.51 -0.99
C GLY A 77 10.37 -27.03 -0.94
N PRO A 78 10.69 -27.72 -2.06
CA PRO A 78 10.76 -29.17 -2.05
C PRO A 78 11.58 -29.65 -0.85
N LYS A 79 10.96 -30.48 -0.01
CA LYS A 79 11.59 -31.00 1.21
C LYS A 79 12.95 -31.59 0.82
N SER A 80 14.01 -31.15 1.48
CA SER A 80 15.35 -31.67 1.21
C SER A 80 15.33 -33.20 1.31
N VAL A 81 15.89 -33.90 0.33
CA VAL A 81 15.92 -35.38 0.29
C VAL A 81 16.54 -35.98 1.56
N ARG A 82 17.33 -35.21 2.32
CA ARG A 82 17.94 -35.60 3.60
C ARG A 82 16.97 -35.77 4.77
N SER A 83 15.72 -35.32 4.70
CA SER A 83 14.75 -35.47 5.80
C SER A 83 13.85 -36.70 5.67
N GLN A 84 13.96 -37.47 4.59
CA GLN A 84 13.29 -38.76 4.41
C GLN A 84 14.32 -39.88 4.36
N GLY A 85 14.84 -40.26 5.53
CA GLY A 85 15.72 -41.42 5.63
C GLY A 85 16.46 -41.43 6.95
N ASN A 86 15.92 -42.18 7.91
CA ASN A 86 16.56 -42.71 9.11
C ASN A 86 17.78 -41.94 9.65
N ARG A 87 17.60 -41.28 10.81
CA ARG A 87 18.70 -41.15 11.77
C ARG A 87 19.07 -42.56 12.22
N VAL A 88 19.95 -43.21 11.47
CA VAL A 88 20.74 -44.32 12.00
C VAL A 88 21.65 -43.72 13.06
N HIS A 89 21.44 -44.15 14.30
CA HIS A 89 22.35 -43.90 15.42
C HIS A 89 23.78 -44.16 14.96
N ASN A 90 24.62 -43.12 15.00
CA ASN A 90 26.05 -43.30 14.96
C ASN A 90 26.58 -43.12 16.40
N PRO A 91 27.41 -44.05 16.91
CA PRO A 91 27.88 -44.08 18.30
C PRO A 91 28.72 -42.86 18.69
#